data_AF-N9BDH8-F1
#
_entry.id   AF-N9BDH8-F1
#
_cell.length_a   1.000
_cell.length_b   1.000
_cell.length_c   1.000
_cell.angle_alpha   90.00
_cell.angle_beta   90.00
_cell.angle_gamma   90.00
#
_symmetry.space_group_name_H-M   'P 1'
#
loop_
_entity.id
_entity.type
_entity.pdbx_description
1 polymer ?
#
loop_
_entity_poly.entity_id
_entity_poly.type
_entity_poly.pdbx_seq_one_letter_code
_entity_poly.pdbx_strand_id
1 'polypeptide(L)'
;MKSFLISGAFALSLFSTLANAEYYKVYIKRDDSNIYMDTQAKLIIKTKYCYEYIYGEEAILIYDKYSYSNQLIFKNGEKCDVDWIAVIQ
;
A
#
# COMPACT_ATOMS: atom_id res chain seq x y z
N MET A 1 -37.47 21.36 -37.01
CA MET A 1 -37.27 21.41 -35.55
C MET A 1 -37.16 19.98 -35.03
N LYS A 2 -35.94 19.51 -34.73
CA LYS A 2 -35.75 18.27 -33.95
C LYS A 2 -34.68 18.58 -32.91
N SER A 3 -35.14 18.80 -31.69
CA SER A 3 -34.36 19.18 -30.52
C SER A 3 -33.31 18.12 -30.23
N PHE A 4 -32.05 18.55 -30.19
CA PHE A 4 -30.95 17.82 -29.58
C PHE A 4 -31.23 17.68 -28.08
N LEU A 5 -31.68 16.51 -27.64
CA LEU A 5 -31.74 16.14 -26.23
C LEU A 5 -30.68 15.07 -25.95
N ILE A 6 -29.43 15.52 -25.86
CA ILE A 6 -28.37 14.76 -25.19
C ILE A 6 -27.94 15.65 -24.02
N SER A 7 -28.76 15.67 -22.97
CA SER A 7 -28.52 16.47 -21.77
C SER A 7 -28.29 15.53 -20.59
N GLY A 8 -27.08 15.56 -20.03
CA GLY A 8 -26.87 15.36 -18.59
C GLY A 8 -26.07 14.15 -18.11
N ALA A 9 -25.74 13.14 -18.92
CA ALA A 9 -25.14 11.90 -18.39
C ALA A 9 -23.61 11.75 -18.58
N PHE A 10 -22.96 12.58 -19.40
CA PHE A 10 -21.57 12.33 -19.83
C PHE A 10 -20.49 13.12 -19.05
N ALA A 11 -20.86 13.99 -18.11
CA ALA A 11 -19.91 14.92 -17.47
C ALA A 11 -19.25 14.40 -16.18
N LEU A 12 -19.55 13.19 -15.69
CA LEU A 12 -19.05 12.68 -14.40
C LEU A 12 -17.81 11.77 -14.47
N SER A 13 -17.26 11.47 -15.65
CA SER A 13 -16.20 10.44 -15.80
C SER A 13 -14.76 10.93 -15.71
N LEU A 14 -14.48 12.21 -15.42
CA LEU A 14 -13.13 12.79 -15.63
C LEU A 14 -12.35 13.20 -14.37
N PHE A 15 -12.78 12.82 -13.17
CA PHE A 15 -11.95 12.99 -11.97
C PHE A 15 -11.14 11.72 -11.69
N SER A 16 -10.26 11.34 -12.61
CA SER A 16 -9.23 10.35 -12.34
C SER A 16 -8.28 10.97 -11.31
N THR A 17 -8.34 10.51 -10.06
CA THR A 17 -7.33 10.89 -9.07
C THR A 17 -5.97 10.41 -9.56
N LEU A 18 -4.96 11.28 -9.55
CA LEU A 18 -3.57 10.89 -9.76
C LEU A 18 -3.19 9.89 -8.66
N ALA A 19 -3.16 8.61 -9.00
CA ALA A 19 -2.66 7.56 -8.11
C ALA A 19 -1.13 7.65 -8.11
N ASN A 20 -0.55 7.96 -6.95
CA ASN A 20 0.90 7.99 -6.75
C ASN A 20 1.22 6.87 -5.75
N ALA A 21 1.70 5.74 -6.26
CA ALA A 21 2.25 4.70 -5.41
C ALA A 21 3.60 5.18 -4.89
N GLU A 22 3.62 5.59 -3.62
CA GLU A 22 4.84 6.08 -2.98
C GLU A 22 5.71 4.89 -2.52
N TYR A 23 7.02 5.04 -2.70
CA TYR A 23 8.04 4.06 -2.31
C TYR A 23 8.73 4.56 -1.04
N TYR A 24 8.58 3.82 0.05
CA TYR A 24 9.15 4.15 1.34
C TYR A 24 10.21 3.14 1.73
N LYS A 25 11.37 3.61 2.14
CA LYS A 25 12.36 2.78 2.81
C LYS A 25 11.92 2.59 4.27
N VAL A 26 11.84 1.33 4.70
CA VAL A 26 11.43 0.94 6.06
C VAL A 26 12.47 0.02 6.68
N TYR A 27 12.57 0.01 8.01
CA TYR A 27 13.48 -0.89 8.73
C TYR A 27 12.71 -1.80 9.66
N ILE A 28 12.45 -3.02 9.17
CA ILE A 28 11.42 -3.89 9.72
C ILE A 28 11.98 -5.09 10.46
N LYS A 29 11.25 -5.49 11.50
CA LYS A 29 11.38 -6.79 12.16
C LYS A 29 10.03 -7.48 12.17
N ARG A 30 10.02 -8.80 12.12
CA ARG A 30 8.82 -9.60 12.34
C ARG A 30 8.46 -9.54 13.82
N ASP A 31 7.20 -9.24 14.09
CA ASP A 31 6.64 -9.22 15.45
C ASP A 31 5.74 -10.45 15.68
N ASP A 32 4.86 -10.73 14.72
CA ASP A 32 3.98 -11.90 14.74
C ASP A 32 3.67 -12.36 13.30
N SER A 33 2.78 -13.33 13.14
CA SER A 33 2.32 -13.89 11.88
C SER A 33 1.78 -12.82 10.96
N ASN A 34 2.51 -12.57 9.87
CA ASN A 34 2.24 -11.52 8.90
C ASN A 34 2.31 -10.10 9.46
N ILE A 35 2.88 -9.89 10.66
CA ILE A 35 3.00 -8.58 11.30
C ILE A 35 4.48 -8.19 11.33
N TYR A 36 4.79 -7.06 10.72
CA TYR A 36 6.11 -6.47 10.68
C TYR A 36 6.07 -5.09 11.29
N MET A 37 7.02 -4.78 12.16
CA MET A 37 7.15 -3.46 12.79
C MET A 37 8.33 -2.72 12.20
N ASP A 38 8.09 -1.51 11.71
CA ASP A 38 9.16 -0.57 11.43
C ASP A 38 9.66 0.04 12.74
N THR A 39 10.93 -0.24 13.07
CA THR A 39 11.55 0.22 14.31
C THR A 39 11.95 1.70 14.29
N GLN A 40 12.01 2.32 13.11
CA GLN A 40 12.38 3.73 12.94
C GLN A 40 11.12 4.59 12.74
N ALA A 41 10.26 4.20 11.80
CA ALA A 41 9.05 4.96 11.46
C ALA A 41 7.88 4.68 12.42
N LYS A 42 8.03 3.74 13.38
CA LYS A 42 6.99 3.33 14.33
C LYS A 42 5.69 2.89 13.62
N LEU A 43 5.85 2.11 12.55
CA LEU A 43 4.73 1.57 11.78
C LEU A 43 4.51 0.09 12.12
N ILE A 44 3.25 -0.34 12.09
CA ILE A 44 2.86 -1.74 12.03
C ILE A 44 2.36 -2.00 10.62
N ILE A 45 2.93 -2.99 9.96
CA ILE A 45 2.60 -3.40 8.59
C ILE A 45 2.07 -4.83 8.68
N LYS A 46 0.78 -5.01 8.34
CA LYS A 46 0.17 -6.33 8.20
C LYS A 46 0.22 -6.76 6.75
N THR A 47 0.75 -7.95 6.48
CA THR A 47 0.76 -8.55 5.14
C THR A 47 -0.28 -9.67 5.01
N LYS A 48 -0.51 -10.12 3.77
CA LYS A 48 -1.31 -11.32 3.47
C LYS A 48 -0.37 -12.52 3.27
N TYR A 49 -0.51 -13.53 4.12
CA TYR A 49 0.17 -14.83 3.98
C TYR A 49 1.69 -14.77 3.72
N CYS A 50 2.40 -13.90 4.44
CA CYS A 50 3.85 -13.69 4.33
C CYS A 50 4.59 -14.29 5.53
N TYR A 51 5.60 -15.11 5.27
CA TYR A 51 6.30 -15.90 6.29
C TYR A 51 7.79 -15.55 6.42
N GLU A 52 8.19 -14.37 5.95
CA GLU A 52 9.59 -13.94 6.04
C GLU A 52 9.99 -13.68 7.50
N TYR A 53 11.07 -14.33 7.93
CA TYR A 53 11.62 -14.19 9.29
C TYR A 53 12.78 -13.21 9.30
N ILE A 54 12.52 -12.02 9.86
CA ILE A 54 13.42 -10.86 9.74
C ILE A 54 13.51 -10.19 11.10
N TYR A 55 14.70 -9.72 11.46
CA TYR A 55 14.99 -9.26 12.83
C TYR A 55 15.49 -7.81 12.88
N GLY A 56 15.24 -7.02 11.84
CA GLY A 56 15.75 -5.66 11.70
C GLY A 56 16.55 -5.53 10.42
N GLU A 57 15.85 -5.45 9.29
CA GLU A 57 16.47 -5.25 7.98
C GLU A 57 15.75 -4.16 7.19
N GLU A 58 16.47 -3.58 6.23
CA GLU A 58 15.89 -2.64 5.27
C GLU A 58 14.93 -3.38 4.32
N ALA A 59 13.77 -2.78 4.10
CA ALA A 59 12.79 -3.21 3.11
C ALA A 59 12.20 -1.98 2.40
N ILE A 60 11.48 -2.23 1.30
CA ILE A 60 10.76 -1.20 0.55
C ILE A 60 9.26 -1.46 0.75
N LEU A 61 8.57 -0.46 1.25
CA LEU A 61 7.11 -0.42 1.31
C LEU A 61 6.60 0.39 0.12
N ILE A 62 5.79 -0.24 -0.73
CA ILE A 62 5.00 0.44 -1.76
C ILE A 62 3.59 0.59 -1.22
N TYR A 63 3.15 1.82 -0.97
CA TYR A 63 1.87 2.06 -0.33
C TYR A 63 1.12 3.27 -0.90
N ASP A 64 -0.13 3.02 -1.23
CA ASP A 64 -1.17 4.02 -1.49
C ASP A 64 -2.44 3.56 -0.76
N LYS A 65 -3.05 4.47 0.00
CA LYS A 65 -4.24 4.22 0.82
C LYS A 65 -5.42 3.63 0.03
N TYR A 66 -5.55 3.97 -1.25
CA TYR A 66 -6.64 3.54 -2.11
C TYR A 66 -6.23 2.44 -3.10
N SER A 67 -4.99 1.95 -3.02
CA SER A 67 -4.49 0.87 -3.86
C SER A 67 -4.78 -0.50 -3.25
N TYR A 68 -5.13 -1.46 -4.11
CA TYR A 68 -5.23 -2.87 -3.76
C TYR A 68 -3.92 -3.64 -3.97
N SER A 69 -2.89 -2.96 -4.50
CA SER A 69 -1.61 -3.53 -4.90
C SER A 69 -0.46 -3.02 -4.03
N ASN A 70 -0.73 -2.79 -2.75
CA ASN A 70 0.29 -2.39 -1.79
C ASN A 70 1.22 -3.57 -1.49
N GLN A 71 2.52 -3.32 -1.41
CA GLN A 71 3.52 -4.39 -1.28
C GLN A 71 4.60 -4.04 -0.27
N LEU A 72 5.06 -5.06 0.45
CA LEU A 72 6.28 -5.03 1.23
C LEU A 72 7.31 -5.89 0.51
N ILE A 73 8.44 -5.29 0.14
CA ILE A 73 9.52 -5.92 -0.61
C ILE A 73 10.72 -6.05 0.31
N PHE A 74 11.13 -7.28 0.57
CA PHE A 74 12.24 -7.61 1.44
C PHE A 74 13.57 -7.55 0.69
N LYS A 75 14.67 -7.48 1.44
CA LYS A 75 16.03 -7.37 0.88
C LYS A 75 16.42 -8.55 -0.02
N ASN A 76 15.92 -9.75 0.28
CA ASN A 76 16.11 -10.94 -0.53
C ASN A 76 15.29 -10.94 -1.84
N GLY A 77 14.45 -9.93 -2.05
CA GLY A 77 13.60 -9.78 -3.23
C GLY A 77 12.20 -10.41 -3.07
N GLU A 78 11.92 -11.08 -1.96
CA GLU A 78 10.58 -11.57 -1.63
C GLU A 78 9.60 -10.39 -1.57
N LYS A 79 8.37 -10.60 -2.07
CA LYS A 79 7.32 -9.58 -2.09
C LYS A 79 6.07 -10.13 -1.47
N CYS A 80 5.49 -9.37 -0.56
CA CYS A 80 4.24 -9.73 0.09
C CYS A 80 3.23 -8.60 -0.03
N ASP A 81 1.98 -8.95 -0.30
CA ASP A 81 0.90 -7.97 -0.35
C ASP A 81 0.60 -7.43 1.05
N VAL A 82 0.37 -6.13 1.14
CA VAL A 82 0.02 -5.44 2.38
C VAL A 82 -1.49 -5.41 2.53
N ASP A 83 -1.97 -5.79 3.72
CA ASP A 83 -3.38 -5.75 4.10
C ASP A 83 -3.74 -4.39 4.71
N TRP A 84 -2.99 -3.94 5.72
CA TRP A 84 -3.17 -2.63 6.34
C TRP A 84 -1.89 -2.13 7.02
N ILE A 85 -1.87 -0.82 7.32
CA ILE A 85 -0.80 -0.15 8.07
C ILE A 85 -1.40 0.67 9.20
N ALA A 86 -0.71 0.69 10.35
CA ALA A 86 -1.04 1.55 11.48
C ALA A 86 0.22 2.22 12.04
N VAL A 87 0.05 3.39 12.66
CA VAL A 87 1.13 4.09 13.38
C VAL A 87 1.03 3.76 14.87
N ILE A 88 2.17 3.45 15.48
CA ILE A 88 2.27 3.25 16.93
C ILE A 88 2.33 4.63 17.59
N GLN A 89 1.32 4.95 18.39
CA GLN A 89 1.27 6.18 19.19
C GLN A 89 2.17 6.08 20.43
#